data_AF-A0A8D8UFC1-F1
#
_entry.id   AF-A0A8D8UFC1-F1
#
_cell.length_a   1.000
_cell.length_b   1.000
_cell.length_c   1.000
_cell.angle_alpha   90.00
_cell.angle_beta   90.00
_cell.angle_gamma   90.00
#
_symmetry.space_group_name_H-M   'P 1'
#
loop_
_entity.id
_entity.type
_entity.pdbx_description
1 polymer ?
#
loop_
_entity_poly.entity_id
_entity_poly.type
_entity_poly.pdbx_seq_one_letter_code
_entity_poly.pdbx_strand_id
1 'polypeptide(L)'
;MNSSRVTNSVRAQFKKQFISWSLAKQAKAYATKVEYKPIRSVLVANRGEIAIRVFRACNELGIKSVAIYSEQDKMHMHRQKADESYLVGKGLPPVEAYLSIPEIIRVAKENDVDAIHPGYGFLSERSDFAQAVIDAGIRFIGPSPFVVQQMGDKVAARTAAIEAGVPIVPGTPGPITTTEEAMEFCLQHGLPVIFKAAYGGGGRGMRVVRKRLFRTKAASKSRRNCPRTSSRR
;
A
#
# COMPACT_ATOMS: atom_id res chain seq x y z
N MET A 1 61.15 11.75 -23.40
CA MET A 1 59.85 11.95 -22.71
C MET A 1 58.72 11.87 -23.75
N ASN A 2 57.59 11.24 -23.39
CA ASN A 2 56.33 11.10 -24.14
C ASN A 2 56.22 10.01 -25.25
N SER A 3 56.22 8.74 -24.85
CA SER A 3 55.58 7.64 -25.63
C SER A 3 54.32 7.07 -24.96
N SER A 4 53.96 7.52 -23.75
CA SER A 4 52.90 6.95 -22.91
C SER A 4 51.57 7.75 -22.91
N ARG A 5 51.52 8.92 -23.58
CA ARG A 5 50.29 9.74 -23.63
C ARG A 5 49.33 9.40 -24.76
N VAL A 6 49.82 8.82 -25.88
CA VAL A 6 48.98 8.59 -27.07
C VAL A 6 48.08 7.34 -26.91
N THR A 7 48.53 6.32 -26.18
CA THR A 7 47.81 5.04 -26.03
C THR A 7 46.58 5.13 -25.12
N ASN A 8 46.56 6.04 -24.16
CA ASN A 8 45.43 6.21 -23.23
C ASN A 8 44.23 6.95 -23.87
N SER A 9 44.48 7.85 -24.83
CA SER A 9 43.41 8.62 -25.49
C SER A 9 42.54 7.74 -26.38
N VAL A 10 43.16 6.86 -27.17
CA VAL A 10 42.44 5.95 -28.09
C VAL A 10 41.61 4.94 -27.31
N ARG A 11 42.17 4.37 -26.23
CA ARG A 11 41.48 3.39 -25.38
C ARG A 11 40.28 3.99 -24.63
N ALA A 12 40.37 5.26 -24.23
CA ALA A 12 39.26 6.00 -23.63
C ALA A 12 38.14 6.29 -24.64
N GLN A 13 38.50 6.58 -25.90
CA GLN A 13 37.55 6.85 -26.98
C GLN A 13 36.77 5.58 -27.37
N PHE A 14 37.45 4.43 -27.48
CA PHE A 14 36.80 3.14 -27.69
C PHE A 14 35.89 2.73 -26.52
N LYS A 15 36.30 2.96 -25.27
CA LYS A 15 35.42 2.71 -24.10
C LYS A 15 34.18 3.60 -24.11
N LYS A 16 34.31 4.90 -24.43
CA LYS A 16 33.16 5.81 -24.56
C LYS A 16 32.20 5.35 -25.66
N GLN A 17 32.72 4.88 -26.78
CA GLN A 17 31.93 4.42 -27.91
C GLN A 17 31.21 3.08 -27.60
N PHE A 18 31.86 2.17 -26.89
CA PHE A 18 31.26 0.93 -26.40
C PHE A 18 30.17 1.17 -25.34
N ILE A 19 30.41 2.09 -24.39
CA ILE A 19 29.44 2.47 -23.36
C ILE A 19 28.22 3.14 -24.02
N SER A 20 28.45 4.04 -24.99
CA SER A 20 27.38 4.68 -25.78
C SER A 20 26.56 3.65 -26.56
N TRP A 21 27.20 2.67 -27.19
CA TRP A 21 26.52 1.59 -27.91
C TRP A 21 25.70 0.68 -26.98
N SER A 22 26.24 0.34 -25.80
CA SER A 22 25.52 -0.45 -24.78
C SER A 22 24.31 0.30 -24.24
N LEU A 23 24.46 1.60 -23.95
CA LEU A 23 23.36 2.44 -23.47
C LEU A 23 22.27 2.60 -24.52
N ALA A 24 22.63 2.77 -25.79
CA ALA A 24 21.68 2.84 -26.90
C ALA A 24 20.91 1.52 -27.08
N LYS A 25 21.58 0.36 -26.90
CA LYS A 25 20.95 -0.96 -26.96
C LYS A 25 19.99 -1.19 -25.78
N GLN A 26 20.36 -0.71 -24.60
CA GLN A 26 19.55 -0.80 -23.38
C GLN A 26 18.34 0.15 -23.43
N ALA A 27 18.51 1.37 -23.96
CA ALA A 27 17.41 2.29 -24.22
C ALA A 27 16.40 1.73 -25.25
N LYS A 28 16.89 1.03 -26.28
CA LYS A 28 16.03 0.37 -27.29
C LYS A 28 15.27 -0.84 -26.73
N ALA A 29 15.81 -1.52 -25.72
CA ALA A 29 15.14 -2.62 -25.01
C ALA A 29 14.06 -2.13 -24.03
N TYR A 30 14.20 -0.91 -23.48
CA TYR A 30 13.20 -0.26 -22.62
C TYR A 30 12.14 0.54 -23.37
N ALA A 31 12.29 0.71 -24.69
CA ALA A 31 11.23 1.19 -25.56
C ALA A 31 10.19 0.08 -25.82
N THR A 32 9.67 -0.54 -24.77
CA THR A 32 8.43 -1.30 -24.87
C THR A 32 7.34 -0.31 -25.27
N LYS A 33 6.71 -0.54 -26.43
CA LYS A 33 5.50 0.19 -26.81
C LYS A 33 4.51 0.06 -25.66
N VAL A 34 4.29 1.14 -24.92
CA VAL A 34 3.23 1.19 -23.90
C VAL A 34 1.92 1.11 -24.68
N GLU A 35 1.37 -0.09 -24.80
CA GLU A 35 0.08 -0.31 -25.43
C GLU A 35 -0.98 0.30 -24.50
N TYR A 36 -1.52 1.45 -24.90
CA TYR A 36 -2.61 2.08 -24.18
C TYR A 36 -3.85 1.20 -24.31
N LYS A 37 -4.21 0.54 -23.20
CA LYS A 37 -5.45 -0.21 -23.08
C LYS A 37 -6.36 0.56 -22.13
N PRO A 38 -7.42 1.23 -22.62
CA PRO A 38 -8.32 1.99 -21.76
C PRO A 38 -8.99 1.09 -20.73
N ILE A 39 -9.33 1.66 -19.58
CA ILE A 39 -10.14 0.98 -18.55
C ILE A 39 -11.60 1.15 -18.95
N ARG A 40 -12.30 0.05 -19.18
CA ARG A 40 -13.73 0.01 -19.54
C ARG A 40 -14.61 -0.40 -18.36
N SER A 41 -14.06 -1.17 -17.42
CA SER A 41 -14.76 -1.62 -16.22
C SER A 41 -13.92 -1.49 -14.95
N VAL A 42 -14.54 -1.03 -13.86
CA VAL A 42 -13.91 -0.91 -12.54
C VAL A 42 -14.76 -1.58 -11.48
N LEU A 43 -14.20 -2.58 -10.80
CA LEU A 43 -14.77 -3.14 -9.58
C LEU A 43 -14.28 -2.34 -8.37
N VAL A 44 -15.21 -1.93 -7.52
CA VAL A 44 -14.86 -1.27 -6.26
C VAL A 44 -14.90 -2.29 -5.14
N ALA A 45 -13.72 -2.67 -4.65
CA ALA A 45 -13.55 -3.64 -3.57
C ALA A 45 -13.81 -2.99 -2.20
N ASN A 46 -14.97 -2.34 -2.05
CA ASN A 46 -15.37 -1.60 -0.87
C ASN A 46 -16.90 -1.46 -0.79
N ARG A 47 -17.42 -0.82 0.27
CA ARG A 47 -18.85 -0.62 0.52
C ARG A 47 -19.16 0.81 0.93
N GLY A 48 -20.45 1.15 0.96
CA GLY A 48 -20.92 2.42 1.53
C GLY A 48 -20.58 3.63 0.67
N GLU A 49 -20.24 4.75 1.32
CA GLU A 49 -20.06 6.03 0.62
C GLU A 49 -18.91 5.99 -0.38
N ILE A 50 -17.77 5.41 0.00
CA ILE A 50 -16.56 5.43 -0.84
C ILE A 50 -16.77 4.65 -2.14
N ALA A 51 -17.55 3.58 -2.09
CA ALA A 51 -17.96 2.85 -3.29
C ALA A 51 -18.77 3.76 -4.22
N ILE A 52 -19.79 4.46 -3.69
CA ILE A 52 -20.60 5.42 -4.45
C ILE A 52 -19.74 6.57 -5.00
N ARG A 53 -18.79 7.07 -4.22
CA ARG A 53 -17.87 8.14 -4.65
C ARG A 53 -17.03 7.72 -5.85
N VAL A 54 -16.55 6.48 -5.87
CA VAL A 54 -15.80 5.94 -7.01
C VAL A 54 -16.74 5.67 -8.19
N PHE A 55 -17.92 5.10 -7.98
CA PHE A 55 -18.91 4.89 -9.04
C PHE A 55 -19.29 6.18 -9.76
N ARG A 56 -19.44 7.29 -9.03
CA ARG A 56 -19.67 8.62 -9.64
C ARG A 56 -18.53 9.03 -10.58
N ALA A 57 -17.28 8.83 -10.17
CA ALA A 57 -16.12 9.13 -11.02
C ALA A 57 -16.07 8.20 -12.25
N CYS A 58 -16.38 6.91 -12.09
CA CYS A 58 -16.47 5.98 -13.21
C CYS A 58 -17.56 6.41 -14.20
N ASN A 59 -18.74 6.79 -13.70
CA ASN A 59 -19.86 7.25 -14.52
C ASN A 59 -19.53 8.53 -15.29
N GLU A 60 -18.86 9.51 -14.65
CA GLU A 60 -18.38 10.74 -15.33
C GLU A 60 -17.38 10.45 -16.45
N LEU A 61 -16.60 9.36 -16.32
CA LEU A 61 -15.62 8.91 -17.31
C LEU A 61 -16.17 7.92 -18.34
N GLY A 62 -17.46 7.55 -18.26
CA GLY A 62 -18.08 6.53 -19.11
C GLY A 62 -17.53 5.10 -18.88
N ILE A 63 -17.02 4.83 -17.68
CA ILE A 63 -16.46 3.54 -17.27
C ILE A 63 -17.53 2.75 -16.52
N LYS A 64 -17.75 1.48 -16.91
CA LYS A 64 -18.68 0.58 -16.23
C LYS A 64 -18.23 0.33 -14.79
N SER A 65 -19.14 0.51 -13.84
CA SER A 65 -18.92 0.34 -12.42
C SER A 65 -19.47 -0.99 -11.90
N VAL A 66 -18.66 -1.72 -11.14
CA VAL A 66 -19.02 -3.02 -10.57
C VAL A 66 -18.92 -2.97 -9.04
N ALA A 67 -20.01 -3.31 -8.36
CA ALA A 67 -20.06 -3.41 -6.90
C ALA A 67 -19.89 -4.86 -6.43
N ILE A 68 -19.33 -5.02 -5.24
CA ILE A 68 -19.42 -6.25 -4.46
C ILE A 68 -20.21 -5.97 -3.18
N TYR A 69 -20.97 -6.95 -2.70
CA TYR A 69 -21.70 -6.81 -1.45
C TYR A 69 -21.76 -8.12 -0.66
N SER A 70 -21.84 -8.04 0.67
CA SER A 70 -22.11 -9.17 1.56
C SER A 70 -23.61 -9.45 1.66
N GLU A 71 -24.02 -10.61 2.19
CA GLU A 71 -25.45 -10.92 2.32
C GLU A 71 -26.22 -9.92 3.16
N GLN A 72 -25.57 -9.34 4.18
CA GLN A 72 -26.16 -8.34 5.07
C GLN A 72 -26.24 -6.96 4.41
N ASP A 73 -25.43 -6.69 3.38
CA ASP A 73 -25.44 -5.45 2.62
C ASP A 73 -26.31 -5.50 1.35
N LYS A 74 -27.13 -6.55 1.17
CA LYS A 74 -28.05 -6.73 0.02
C LYS A 74 -28.92 -5.50 -0.27
N MET A 75 -29.34 -4.77 0.77
CA MET A 75 -30.22 -3.59 0.67
C MET A 75 -29.46 -2.26 0.72
N HIS A 76 -28.13 -2.28 0.70
CA HIS A 76 -27.32 -1.07 0.84
C HIS A 76 -27.24 -0.27 -0.47
N MET A 77 -27.28 1.06 -0.37
CA MET A 77 -27.33 1.96 -1.54
C MET A 77 -26.21 1.76 -2.56
N HIS A 78 -24.99 1.42 -2.15
CA HIS A 78 -23.86 1.30 -3.08
C HIS A 78 -24.09 0.21 -4.14
N ARG A 79 -24.77 -0.88 -3.76
CA ARG A 79 -25.17 -1.95 -4.68
C ARG A 79 -26.06 -1.44 -5.81
N GLN A 80 -27.00 -0.55 -5.49
CA GLN A 80 -27.97 -0.01 -6.46
C GLN A 80 -27.39 1.13 -7.31
N LYS A 81 -26.21 1.64 -6.96
CA LYS A 81 -25.56 2.76 -7.66
C LYS A 81 -24.49 2.32 -8.66
N ALA A 82 -24.10 1.05 -8.64
CA ALA A 82 -23.22 0.47 -9.65
C ALA A 82 -24.05 -0.11 -10.80
N ASP A 83 -23.42 -0.25 -11.96
CA ASP A 83 -24.05 -0.84 -13.16
C ASP A 83 -24.28 -2.34 -12.97
N GLU A 84 -23.31 -3.01 -12.34
CA GLU A 84 -23.40 -4.43 -11.97
C GLU A 84 -23.07 -4.61 -10.48
N SER A 85 -23.64 -5.64 -9.86
CA SER A 85 -23.33 -5.95 -8.47
C SER A 85 -23.34 -7.45 -8.19
N TYR A 86 -22.36 -7.92 -7.44
CA TYR A 86 -22.17 -9.35 -7.15
C TYR A 86 -22.05 -9.63 -5.67
N LEU A 87 -22.67 -10.72 -5.23
CA LEU A 87 -22.53 -11.23 -3.86
C LEU A 87 -21.13 -11.81 -3.67
N VAL A 88 -20.43 -11.40 -2.62
CA VAL A 88 -19.14 -11.98 -2.19
C VAL A 88 -19.26 -12.61 -0.81
N GLY A 89 -18.48 -13.67 -0.58
CA GLY A 89 -18.36 -14.26 0.76
C GLY A 89 -19.67 -14.81 1.31
N LYS A 90 -20.41 -15.56 0.49
CA LYS A 90 -21.66 -16.20 0.90
C LYS A 90 -21.45 -17.04 2.17
N GLY A 91 -22.24 -16.79 3.20
CA GLY A 91 -22.12 -17.46 4.51
C GLY A 91 -21.00 -16.93 5.42
N LEU A 92 -20.21 -15.93 4.99
CA LEU A 92 -19.22 -15.28 5.83
C LEU A 92 -19.84 -14.11 6.63
N PRO A 93 -19.24 -13.75 7.78
CA PRO A 93 -19.55 -12.49 8.45
C PRO A 93 -19.36 -11.30 7.49
N PRO A 94 -20.14 -10.22 7.66
CA PRO A 94 -20.21 -9.13 6.68
C PRO A 94 -18.84 -8.48 6.42
N VAL A 95 -18.01 -8.33 7.44
CA VAL A 95 -16.67 -7.74 7.30
C VAL A 95 -15.70 -8.71 6.61
N GLU A 96 -15.78 -10.00 6.91
CA GLU A 96 -14.91 -11.02 6.34
C GLU A 96 -15.14 -11.20 4.85
N ALA A 97 -16.40 -11.04 4.39
CA ALA A 97 -16.73 -11.05 2.98
C ALA A 97 -15.93 -10.01 2.18
N TYR A 98 -15.76 -8.79 2.70
CA TYR A 98 -14.95 -7.73 2.07
C TYR A 98 -13.44 -7.87 2.28
N LEU A 99 -13.00 -8.81 3.13
CA LEU A 99 -11.58 -9.12 3.34
C LEU A 99 -11.12 -10.35 2.55
N SER A 100 -12.05 -11.03 1.86
CA SER A 100 -11.78 -12.23 1.08
C SER A 100 -11.18 -11.87 -0.28
N ILE A 101 -9.85 -11.86 -0.36
CA ILE A 101 -9.10 -11.66 -1.61
C ILE A 101 -9.54 -12.66 -2.70
N PRO A 102 -9.64 -13.99 -2.43
CA PRO A 102 -10.00 -14.96 -3.46
C PRO A 102 -11.39 -14.69 -4.07
N GLU A 103 -12.38 -14.33 -3.24
CA GLU A 103 -13.74 -14.05 -3.73
C GLU A 103 -13.79 -12.78 -4.60
N ILE A 104 -13.06 -11.74 -4.21
CA ILE A 104 -13.01 -10.49 -4.98
C ILE A 104 -12.34 -10.71 -6.33
N ILE A 105 -11.22 -11.45 -6.36
CA ILE A 105 -10.54 -11.81 -7.60
C ILE A 105 -11.40 -12.71 -8.47
N ARG A 106 -12.11 -13.69 -7.88
CA ARG A 106 -13.05 -14.56 -8.59
C ARG A 106 -14.13 -13.75 -9.30
N VAL A 107 -14.81 -12.85 -8.59
CA VAL A 107 -15.86 -11.98 -9.17
C VAL A 107 -15.29 -11.10 -10.28
N ALA A 108 -14.10 -10.52 -10.08
CA ALA A 108 -13.48 -9.68 -11.10
C ALA A 108 -13.14 -10.45 -12.38
N LYS A 109 -12.64 -11.68 -12.26
CA LYS A 109 -12.30 -12.54 -13.40
C LYS A 109 -13.54 -13.08 -14.12
N GLU A 110 -14.56 -13.53 -13.38
CA GLU A 110 -15.79 -14.07 -13.98
C GLU A 110 -16.58 -13.03 -14.79
N ASN A 111 -16.34 -11.74 -14.53
CA ASN A 111 -17.07 -10.62 -15.15
C ASN A 111 -16.14 -9.69 -15.96
N ASP A 112 -14.96 -10.18 -16.34
CA ASP A 112 -13.99 -9.48 -17.20
C ASP A 112 -13.75 -8.01 -16.77
N VAL A 113 -13.47 -7.82 -15.48
CA VAL A 113 -13.19 -6.50 -14.92
C VAL A 113 -11.76 -6.08 -15.23
N ASP A 114 -11.59 -4.88 -15.82
CA ASP A 114 -10.26 -4.38 -16.20
C ASP A 114 -9.43 -3.89 -15.00
N ALA A 115 -10.09 -3.31 -14.00
CA ALA A 115 -9.42 -2.68 -12.87
C ALA A 115 -10.19 -2.80 -11.55
N ILE A 116 -9.47 -2.82 -10.44
CA ILE A 116 -10.03 -2.84 -9.09
C ILE A 116 -9.59 -1.59 -8.32
N HIS A 117 -10.57 -0.86 -7.78
CA HIS A 117 -10.33 0.23 -6.83
C HIS A 117 -10.64 -0.23 -5.41
N PRO A 118 -9.68 -0.15 -4.46
CA PRO A 118 -9.91 -0.67 -3.11
C PRO A 118 -10.66 0.31 -2.17
N GLY A 119 -11.03 1.51 -2.62
CA GLY A 119 -11.45 2.60 -1.74
C GLY A 119 -10.43 2.89 -0.62
N TYR A 120 -10.90 3.02 0.61
CA TYR A 120 -10.07 3.12 1.82
C TYR A 120 -10.51 2.09 2.88
N GLY A 121 -9.63 1.77 3.83
CA GLY A 121 -9.89 0.67 4.78
C GLY A 121 -9.90 -0.69 4.08
N PHE A 122 -10.41 -1.73 4.75
CA PHE A 122 -10.43 -3.12 4.26
C PHE A 122 -9.06 -3.58 3.69
N LEU A 123 -8.99 -3.76 2.37
CA LEU A 123 -7.82 -4.27 1.66
C LEU A 123 -6.98 -3.16 0.99
N SER A 124 -7.34 -1.87 1.13
CA SER A 124 -6.65 -0.76 0.47
C SER A 124 -5.18 -0.58 0.85
N GLU A 125 -4.81 -0.97 2.07
CA GLU A 125 -3.44 -0.89 2.59
C GLU A 125 -2.75 -2.26 2.60
N ARG A 126 -3.33 -3.26 1.93
CA ARG A 126 -2.82 -4.63 1.91
C ARG A 126 -2.03 -4.91 0.64
N SER A 127 -0.70 -5.02 0.78
CA SER A 127 0.20 -5.28 -0.34
C SER A 127 -0.07 -6.63 -1.01
N ASP A 128 -0.48 -7.64 -0.24
CA ASP A 128 -0.85 -8.96 -0.76
C ASP A 128 -2.13 -8.93 -1.61
N PHE A 129 -3.09 -8.05 -1.29
CA PHE A 129 -4.23 -7.82 -2.16
C PHE A 129 -3.83 -7.14 -3.47
N ALA A 130 -3.03 -6.07 -3.40
CA ALA A 130 -2.54 -5.39 -4.60
C ALA A 130 -1.76 -6.34 -5.53
N GLN A 131 -0.93 -7.21 -4.94
CA GLN A 131 -0.20 -8.23 -5.69
C GLN A 131 -1.14 -9.25 -6.33
N ALA A 132 -2.11 -9.80 -5.57
CA ALA A 132 -3.07 -10.77 -6.10
C ALA A 132 -3.91 -10.22 -7.26
N VAL A 133 -4.26 -8.92 -7.23
CA VAL A 133 -4.96 -8.24 -8.34
C VAL A 133 -4.09 -8.23 -9.60
N ILE A 134 -2.82 -7.85 -9.47
CA ILE A 134 -1.86 -7.80 -10.58
C ILE A 134 -1.57 -9.21 -11.12
N ASP A 135 -1.38 -10.19 -10.25
CA ASP A 135 -1.13 -11.59 -10.61
C ASP A 135 -2.33 -12.20 -11.36
N ALA A 136 -3.54 -11.74 -11.06
CA ALA A 136 -4.76 -12.12 -11.78
C ALA A 136 -4.90 -11.44 -13.16
N GLY A 137 -3.97 -10.58 -13.55
CA GLY A 137 -4.00 -9.82 -14.80
C GLY A 137 -4.93 -8.60 -14.78
N ILE A 138 -5.38 -8.19 -13.59
CA ILE A 138 -6.29 -7.05 -13.38
C ILE A 138 -5.48 -5.84 -12.93
N ARG A 139 -5.88 -4.63 -13.32
CA ARG A 139 -5.18 -3.41 -12.87
C ARG A 139 -5.58 -3.04 -11.45
N PHE A 140 -4.60 -2.85 -10.58
CA PHE A 140 -4.83 -2.27 -9.26
C PHE A 140 -4.83 -0.73 -9.33
N ILE A 141 -5.93 -0.09 -8.96
CA ILE A 141 -6.02 1.38 -8.86
C ILE A 141 -5.47 1.80 -7.50
N GLY A 142 -4.15 1.99 -7.47
CA GLY A 142 -3.39 2.38 -6.30
C GLY A 142 -1.88 2.33 -6.59
N PRO A 143 -1.04 2.56 -5.58
CA PRO A 143 0.40 2.42 -5.73
C PRO A 143 0.80 0.94 -5.92
N SER A 144 2.04 0.69 -6.32
CA SER A 144 2.53 -0.69 -6.51
C SER A 144 2.54 -1.47 -5.18
N PRO A 145 2.44 -2.81 -5.20
CA PRO A 145 2.46 -3.63 -3.99
C PRO A 145 3.67 -3.35 -3.08
N PHE A 146 4.83 -3.10 -3.68
CA PHE A 146 6.04 -2.69 -2.99
C PHE A 146 5.86 -1.37 -2.21
N VAL A 147 5.28 -0.36 -2.85
CA VAL A 147 5.01 0.93 -2.20
C VAL A 147 3.95 0.78 -1.11
N VAL A 148 2.89 -0.01 -1.34
CA VAL A 148 1.88 -0.31 -0.31
C VAL A 148 2.54 -0.94 0.92
N GLN A 149 3.42 -1.92 0.72
CA GLN A 149 4.13 -2.60 1.80
C GLN A 149 5.06 -1.64 2.55
N GLN A 150 5.88 -0.88 1.83
CA GLN A 150 6.85 0.05 2.41
C GLN A 150 6.16 1.15 3.23
N MET A 151 5.04 1.68 2.73
CA MET A 151 4.30 2.75 3.41
C MET A 151 3.38 2.24 4.52
N GLY A 152 3.00 0.96 4.50
CA GLY A 152 2.22 0.31 5.57
C GLY A 152 3.02 0.06 6.86
N ASP A 153 4.34 -0.09 6.76
CA ASP A 153 5.23 -0.17 7.92
C ASP A 153 5.73 1.23 8.31
N LYS A 154 5.33 1.72 9.49
CA LYS A 154 5.71 3.06 9.95
C LYS A 154 7.21 3.25 10.15
N VAL A 155 7.95 2.18 10.44
CA VAL A 155 9.41 2.25 10.58
C VAL A 155 10.03 2.38 9.19
N ALA A 156 9.65 1.51 8.24
CA ALA A 156 10.14 1.58 6.88
C ALA A 156 9.76 2.90 6.17
N ALA A 157 8.52 3.36 6.35
CA ALA A 157 8.05 4.64 5.82
C ALA A 157 8.84 5.82 6.40
N ARG A 158 9.22 5.75 7.68
CA ARG A 158 10.05 6.79 8.31
C ARG A 158 11.47 6.77 7.77
N THR A 159 12.08 5.60 7.60
CA THR A 159 13.40 5.47 6.97
C THR A 159 13.38 6.06 5.56
N ALA A 160 12.37 5.74 4.76
CA ALA A 160 12.20 6.29 3.42
C ALA A 160 12.05 7.83 3.42
N ALA A 161 11.35 8.40 4.41
CA ALA A 161 11.23 9.85 4.57
C ALA A 161 12.58 10.51 4.92
N ILE A 162 13.39 9.89 5.79
CA ILE A 162 14.74 10.36 6.13
C ILE A 162 15.64 10.35 4.90
N GLU A 163 15.64 9.24 4.16
CA GLU A 163 16.43 9.09 2.92
C GLU A 163 16.02 10.11 1.85
N ALA A 164 14.73 10.46 1.78
CA ALA A 164 14.20 11.49 0.89
C ALA A 164 14.46 12.93 1.40
N GLY A 165 15.11 13.12 2.55
CA GLY A 165 15.38 14.44 3.14
C GLY A 165 14.15 15.15 3.69
N VAL A 166 13.07 14.43 3.97
CA VAL A 166 11.83 14.99 4.52
C VAL A 166 12.01 15.21 6.04
N PRO A 167 11.70 16.40 6.58
CA PRO A 167 11.73 16.64 8.01
C PRO A 167 10.77 15.71 8.76
N ILE A 168 11.28 14.97 9.75
CA ILE A 168 10.51 14.00 10.54
C ILE A 168 10.47 14.36 12.01
N VAL A 169 9.40 13.94 12.69
CA VAL A 169 9.32 14.03 14.15
C VAL A 169 10.32 13.06 14.78
N PRO A 170 11.09 13.48 15.81
CA PRO A 170 11.96 12.60 16.57
C PRO A 170 11.20 11.39 17.14
N GLY A 171 11.86 10.24 17.11
CA GLY A 171 11.26 8.94 17.39
C GLY A 171 12.35 7.89 17.41
N THR A 172 12.07 6.72 17.98
CA THR A 172 13.04 5.61 18.02
C THR A 172 13.35 5.08 16.62
N PRO A 173 14.61 4.70 16.33
CA PRO A 173 15.01 4.24 14.98
C PRO A 173 14.31 2.95 14.55
N GLY A 174 13.80 2.17 15.50
CA GLY A 174 13.02 0.95 15.24
C GLY A 174 11.90 0.71 16.25
N PRO A 175 11.25 -0.47 16.18
CA PRO A 175 10.23 -0.88 17.13
C PRO A 175 10.79 -0.99 18.55
N ILE A 176 10.10 -0.41 19.53
CA ILE A 176 10.47 -0.55 20.94
C ILE A 176 9.94 -1.88 21.47
N THR A 177 10.84 -2.70 22.00
CA THR A 177 10.51 -4.04 22.51
C THR A 177 10.39 -4.08 24.03
N THR A 178 11.14 -3.24 24.74
CA THR A 178 11.25 -3.22 26.20
C THR A 178 10.72 -1.93 26.83
N THR A 179 10.50 -1.94 28.14
CA THR A 179 10.07 -0.74 28.89
C THR A 179 11.20 0.24 29.12
N GLU A 180 12.43 -0.27 29.15
CA GLU A 180 13.66 0.45 29.42
C GLU A 180 14.02 1.34 28.23
N GLU A 181 13.98 0.81 27.00
CA GLU A 181 14.11 1.56 25.75
C GLU A 181 13.08 2.71 25.66
N ALA A 182 11.84 2.44 26.08
CA ALA A 182 10.78 3.45 26.10
C ALA A 182 11.09 4.58 27.10
N MET A 183 11.68 4.24 28.25
CA MET A 183 12.02 5.19 29.29
C MET A 183 13.22 6.05 28.90
N GLU A 184 14.26 5.44 28.34
CA GLU A 184 15.44 6.15 27.81
C GLU A 184 15.03 7.20 26.77
N PHE A 185 14.15 6.83 25.83
CA PHE A 185 13.61 7.78 24.86
C PHE A 185 12.87 8.95 25.51
N CYS A 186 12.08 8.70 26.57
CA CYS A 186 11.39 9.76 27.31
C CYS A 186 12.35 10.66 28.10
N LEU A 187 13.46 10.12 28.60
CA LEU A 187 14.49 10.89 29.30
C LEU A 187 15.26 11.78 28.33
N GLN A 188 15.61 11.24 27.16
CA GLN A 188 16.35 11.97 26.13
C GLN A 188 15.54 13.10 25.48
N HIS A 189 14.26 12.87 25.18
CA HIS A 189 13.44 13.81 24.40
C HIS A 189 12.40 14.58 25.21
N GLY A 190 12.24 14.26 26.50
CA GLY A 190 11.24 14.88 27.36
C GLY A 190 9.80 14.43 27.08
N LEU A 191 8.86 14.90 27.90
CA LEU A 191 7.43 14.61 27.78
C LEU A 191 6.69 15.87 27.27
N PRO A 192 5.56 15.72 26.55
CA PRO A 192 4.83 14.48 26.28
C PRO A 192 5.37 13.69 25.07
N VAL A 193 5.28 12.36 25.13
CA VAL A 193 5.57 11.46 24.00
C VAL A 193 4.32 10.67 23.59
N ILE A 194 4.29 10.21 22.33
CA ILE A 194 3.22 9.36 21.80
C ILE A 194 3.75 7.98 21.42
N PHE A 195 3.22 6.94 22.05
CA PHE A 195 3.43 5.56 21.62
C PHE A 195 2.49 5.24 20.47
N LYS A 196 3.03 4.68 19.39
CA LYS A 196 2.28 4.21 18.24
C LYS A 196 2.62 2.76 17.96
N ALA A 197 1.62 1.93 17.70
CA ALA A 197 1.84 0.59 17.16
C ALA A 197 2.43 0.68 15.74
N ALA A 198 3.38 -0.21 15.41
CA ALA A 198 4.03 -0.27 14.10
C ALA A 198 3.02 -0.55 12.98
N TYR A 199 2.14 -1.55 13.16
CA TYR A 199 1.14 -2.00 12.17
C TYR A 199 -0.31 -1.53 12.47
N GLY A 200 -0.48 -0.35 13.05
CA GLY A 200 -1.80 0.17 13.44
C GLY A 200 -2.32 1.30 12.56
N GLY A 201 -3.53 1.17 12.01
CA GLY A 201 -4.26 2.19 11.24
C GLY A 201 -5.53 2.70 11.94
N GLY A 202 -6.13 3.78 11.40
CA GLY A 202 -7.44 4.29 11.84
C GLY A 202 -7.48 4.83 13.28
N GLY A 203 -6.38 5.41 13.77
CA GLY A 203 -6.28 6.01 15.11
C GLY A 203 -6.17 5.01 16.28
N ARG A 204 -6.23 3.71 16.01
CA ARG A 204 -6.11 2.65 17.02
C ARG A 204 -4.64 2.36 17.33
N GLY A 205 -4.34 1.97 18.57
CA GLY A 205 -2.98 1.64 19.00
C GLY A 205 -2.06 2.83 19.28
N MET A 206 -2.61 4.04 19.50
CA MET A 206 -1.84 5.22 19.94
C MET A 206 -2.13 5.59 21.39
N ARG A 207 -1.10 6.01 22.15
CA ARG A 207 -1.23 6.48 23.54
C ARG A 207 -0.27 7.62 23.83
N VAL A 208 -0.80 8.71 24.38
CA VAL A 208 0.02 9.85 24.83
C VAL A 208 0.44 9.62 26.27
N VAL A 209 1.73 9.81 26.55
CA VAL A 209 2.30 9.77 27.90
C VAL A 209 2.69 11.18 28.28
N ARG A 210 2.00 11.71 29.30
CA ARG A 210 2.18 13.09 29.79
C ARG A 210 2.90 13.18 31.13
N LYS A 211 2.98 12.09 31.88
CA LYS A 211 3.59 12.04 33.22
C LYS A 211 4.59 10.89 33.27
N ARG A 212 5.68 11.09 34.03
CA ARG A 212 6.72 10.09 34.30
C ARG A 212 6.23 8.84 35.03
N LEU A 213 4.98 8.83 35.51
CA LEU A 213 4.38 7.66 36.15
C LEU A 213 4.07 6.58 35.10
N PHE A 214 5.11 5.87 34.68
CA PHE A 214 5.06 4.76 33.75
C PHE A 214 4.37 3.56 34.42
N ARG A 215 3.03 3.58 34.46
CA ARG A 215 2.31 2.32 34.67
C ARG A 215 2.52 1.50 33.41
N THR A 216 3.20 0.36 33.54
CA THR A 216 3.39 -0.77 32.59
C THR A 216 2.15 -1.12 31.72
N LYS A 217 0.98 -0.59 32.07
CA LYS A 217 -0.29 -0.66 31.34
C LYS A 217 -0.30 0.10 30.00
N ALA A 218 0.47 1.17 29.80
CA ALA A 218 0.35 1.99 28.57
C ALA A 218 0.90 1.30 27.31
N ALA A 219 2.14 0.81 27.38
CA ALA A 219 2.79 0.06 26.30
C ALA A 219 2.13 -1.33 26.08
N SER A 220 1.70 -2.00 27.15
CA SER A 220 1.00 -3.29 27.05
C SER A 220 -0.43 -3.18 26.53
N LYS A 221 -1.11 -2.03 26.69
CA LYS A 221 -2.44 -1.79 26.12
C LYS A 221 -2.39 -1.31 24.66
N SER A 222 -1.37 -0.54 24.25
CA SER A 222 -1.21 -0.18 22.83
C SER A 222 -0.93 -1.43 21.97
N ARG A 223 -0.12 -2.38 22.48
CA ARG A 223 0.08 -3.70 21.85
C ARG A 223 -1.20 -4.54 21.79
N ARG A 224 -2.00 -4.56 22.86
CA ARG A 224 -3.26 -5.34 22.93
C ARG A 224 -4.37 -4.83 22.02
N ASN A 225 -4.44 -3.51 21.78
CA ASN A 225 -5.48 -2.89 20.96
C ASN A 225 -5.12 -2.81 19.46
N CYS A 226 -3.96 -3.34 19.07
CA CYS A 226 -3.63 -3.57 17.66
C CYS A 226 -4.38 -4.84 17.22
N PRO A 227 -5.13 -4.82 16.10
CA PRO A 227 -5.62 -6.06 15.51
C PRO A 227 -4.43 -6.98 15.28
N ARG A 228 -4.50 -8.23 15.75
CA ARG A 228 -3.52 -9.24 15.34
C ARG A 228 -3.74 -9.47 13.86
N THR A 229 -2.87 -8.93 13.01
CA THR A 229 -2.80 -9.37 11.62
C THR A 229 -2.50 -10.86 11.66
N SER A 230 -3.28 -11.65 10.93
CA SER A 230 -3.24 -13.12 10.88
C SER A 230 -1.97 -13.68 10.21
N SER A 231 -0.86 -12.93 10.21
CA SER A 231 0.42 -13.31 9.61
C SER A 231 1.36 -14.03 10.60
N ARG A 232 0.82 -14.64 11.65
CA ARG A 232 1.53 -15.63 12.48
C ARG A 232 0.61 -16.83 12.75
N ARG A 233 0.51 -17.69 11.75
CA ARG A 233 0.70 -19.13 11.92
C ARG A 233 1.85 -19.54 11.02
#